data_AF-A0A959CTZ8-F1
#
_entry.id   AF-A0A959CTZ8-F1
#
_cell.length_a   1.000
_cell.length_b   1.000
_cell.length_c   1.000
_cell.angle_alpha   90.00
_cell.angle_beta   90.00
_cell.angle_gamma   90.00
#
_symmetry.space_group_name_H-M   'P 1'
#
loop_
_entity.id
_entity.type
_entity.pdbx_description
1 polymer ?
#
loop_
_entity_poly.entity_id
_entity_poly.type
_entity_poly.pdbx_seq_one_letter_code
_entity_poly.pdbx_strand_id
1 'polypeptide(L)'
;MKSIFTLILSMALACLLQAQDVIMIPGGQANAGLLETTINNDVDENGNRLNPNRVYMLAKDQIHFQLSAINIDNPDGTLKIVGEPGGKKPVIVPIATNDVGVGVNLINGSLELRNIHYQAKNDIGGFTEGNESQWEIVGLNRKLHVEDCLMEFTNFQLFMANGVTDGLVIEMRNNYFRDLFWDQQWWASRVFQAKVPIDSLIFENNTVTGSGMALLQQEALCLYALINHNSFINNHAYVILNNYYYEAYFTNNLFVNCQIKGEDYTVIQLEPDHIPTDIMGLDTINTSILVQPEVLQDENTLAAPYNDIGNYKIYVSNNLYYNQPELDPYYTG
;
A
#
# COMPACT_ATOMS: atom_id res chain seq x y z
N MET A 1 -44.38 -21.10 15.81
CA MET A 1 -43.78 -20.36 14.67
C MET A 1 -42.58 -19.51 15.06
N LYS A 2 -42.59 -18.74 16.16
CA LYS A 2 -41.41 -17.97 16.60
C LYS A 2 -40.17 -18.81 16.96
N SER A 3 -40.35 -20.00 17.53
CA SER A 3 -39.24 -20.89 17.94
C SER A 3 -38.52 -21.59 16.78
N ILE A 4 -39.21 -21.82 15.66
CA ILE A 4 -38.63 -22.47 14.45
C ILE A 4 -37.81 -21.45 13.66
N PHE A 5 -38.25 -20.19 13.61
CA PHE A 5 -37.52 -19.11 12.93
C PHE A 5 -36.18 -18.78 13.62
N THR A 6 -36.13 -18.83 14.96
CA THR A 6 -34.88 -18.59 15.70
C THR A 6 -33.87 -19.73 15.50
N LEU A 7 -34.32 -20.98 15.38
CA LEU A 7 -33.46 -22.14 15.15
C LEU A 7 -32.84 -22.14 13.73
N ILE A 8 -33.62 -21.74 12.72
CA ILE A 8 -33.17 -21.63 11.33
C ILE A 8 -32.18 -20.46 11.17
N LEU A 9 -32.38 -19.35 11.86
CA LEU A 9 -31.45 -18.22 11.83
C LEU A 9 -30.12 -18.54 12.53
N SER A 10 -30.15 -19.33 13.62
CA SER A 10 -28.92 -19.81 14.28
C SER A 10 -28.17 -20.87 13.45
N MET A 11 -28.87 -21.73 12.69
CA MET A 11 -28.21 -22.64 11.75
C MET A 11 -27.65 -21.91 10.52
N ALA A 12 -28.31 -20.86 10.04
CA ALA A 12 -27.82 -20.04 8.94
C ALA A 12 -26.56 -19.24 9.33
N LEU A 13 -26.48 -18.74 10.57
CA LEU A 13 -25.24 -18.13 11.10
C LEU A 13 -24.13 -19.16 11.35
N ALA A 14 -24.47 -20.40 11.77
CA ALA A 14 -23.48 -21.46 11.96
C ALA A 14 -22.89 -21.96 10.63
N CYS A 15 -23.62 -21.86 9.52
CA CYS A 15 -23.11 -22.14 8.17
C CYS A 15 -22.28 -20.99 7.56
N LEU A 16 -22.34 -19.78 8.13
CA LEU A 16 -21.48 -18.64 7.74
C LEU A 16 -20.17 -18.59 8.55
N LEU A 17 -20.09 -19.34 9.65
CA LEU A 17 -18.84 -19.72 10.31
C LEU A 17 -18.30 -21.00 9.66
N GLN A 18 -17.97 -20.96 8.36
CA GLN A 18 -16.81 -21.76 7.98
C GLN A 18 -15.67 -21.20 8.83
N ALA A 19 -15.17 -22.01 9.76
CA ALA A 19 -13.94 -21.69 10.47
C ALA A 19 -12.96 -21.24 9.40
N GLN A 20 -12.53 -19.98 9.47
CA GLN A 20 -11.59 -19.45 8.50
C GLN A 20 -10.42 -20.42 8.47
N ASP A 21 -10.14 -20.96 7.30
CA ASP A 21 -9.08 -21.95 7.15
C ASP A 21 -7.75 -21.25 7.44
N VAL A 22 -7.03 -21.75 8.42
CA VAL A 22 -5.87 -21.09 9.01
C VAL A 22 -4.73 -22.10 9.04
N ILE A 23 -3.60 -21.74 8.45
CA ILE A 23 -2.33 -22.42 8.66
C ILE A 23 -1.48 -21.58 9.59
N MET A 24 -1.11 -22.15 10.73
CA MET A 24 -0.06 -21.58 11.58
C MET A 24 1.30 -21.86 10.98
N ILE A 25 2.09 -20.80 10.79
CA ILE A 25 3.47 -20.89 10.32
C ILE A 25 4.37 -20.58 11.51
N PRO A 26 5.18 -21.54 12.00
CA PRO A 26 6.19 -21.26 13.00
C PRO A 26 7.38 -20.52 12.36
N GLY A 27 7.96 -19.58 13.09
CA GLY A 27 9.21 -18.90 12.78
C GLY A 27 10.42 -19.55 13.45
N GLY A 28 11.54 -18.84 13.44
CA GLY A 28 12.84 -19.28 13.96
C GLY A 28 13.70 -19.95 12.89
N GLN A 29 14.99 -20.08 13.18
CA GLN A 29 16.01 -20.55 12.24
C GLN A 29 15.73 -21.95 11.66
N ALA A 30 15.16 -22.85 12.46
CA ALA A 30 14.79 -24.19 12.01
C ALA A 30 13.66 -24.19 10.96
N ASN A 31 12.93 -23.09 10.83
CA ASN A 31 11.81 -22.90 9.91
C ASN A 31 12.12 -21.83 8.84
N ALA A 32 13.40 -21.56 8.57
CA ALA A 32 13.79 -20.63 7.51
C ALA A 32 13.22 -21.09 6.16
N GLY A 33 12.60 -20.17 5.43
CA GLY A 33 11.92 -20.40 4.15
C GLY A 33 10.55 -21.07 4.24
N LEU A 34 10.07 -21.38 5.46
CA LEU A 34 8.79 -22.07 5.63
C LEU A 34 7.60 -21.18 5.22
N LEU A 35 7.70 -19.86 5.38
CA LEU A 35 6.64 -18.91 5.05
C LEU A 35 6.23 -19.02 3.57
N GLU A 36 7.17 -18.71 2.69
CA GLU A 36 6.94 -18.69 1.26
C GLU A 36 6.76 -20.10 0.68
N THR A 37 7.44 -21.10 1.23
CA THR A 37 7.24 -22.49 0.81
C THR A 37 5.83 -22.97 1.12
N THR A 38 5.28 -22.60 2.29
CA THR A 38 3.89 -22.94 2.66
C THR A 38 2.90 -22.24 1.75
N ILE A 39 3.10 -20.94 1.48
CA ILE A 39 2.18 -20.16 0.65
C ILE A 39 2.25 -20.63 -0.82
N ASN A 40 3.44 -20.74 -1.40
CA ASN A 40 3.62 -21.06 -2.81
C ASN A 40 3.16 -22.49 -3.14
N ASN A 41 3.36 -23.46 -2.24
CA ASN A 41 2.97 -24.85 -2.45
C ASN A 41 1.53 -25.18 -2.04
N ASP A 42 0.75 -24.19 -1.59
CA ASP A 42 -0.66 -24.39 -1.23
C ASP A 42 -1.56 -24.38 -2.47
N VAL A 43 -1.28 -25.36 -3.35
CA VAL A 43 -1.91 -25.58 -4.64
C VAL A 43 -2.22 -27.06 -4.85
N ASP A 44 -3.18 -27.36 -5.71
CA ASP A 44 -3.45 -28.71 -6.20
C ASP A 44 -2.41 -29.16 -7.24
N GLU A 45 -2.55 -30.38 -7.76
CA GLU A 45 -1.67 -30.95 -8.79
C GLU A 45 -1.68 -30.17 -10.12
N ASN A 46 -2.70 -29.33 -10.34
CA ASN A 46 -2.82 -28.49 -11.53
C ASN A 46 -2.31 -27.05 -11.30
N GLY A 47 -1.83 -26.73 -10.10
CA GLY A 47 -1.38 -25.40 -9.72
C GLY A 47 -2.49 -24.45 -9.24
N ASN A 48 -3.73 -24.92 -9.09
CA ASN A 48 -4.82 -24.09 -8.57
C ASN A 48 -4.71 -23.97 -7.04
N ARG A 49 -5.02 -22.80 -6.47
CA ARG A 49 -5.04 -22.60 -5.01
C ARG A 49 -6.00 -23.58 -4.33
N LEU A 50 -5.52 -24.33 -3.32
CA LEU A 50 -6.38 -25.22 -2.54
C LEU A 50 -7.44 -24.45 -1.75
N ASN A 51 -7.06 -23.26 -1.27
CA ASN A 51 -7.99 -22.33 -0.64
C ASN A 51 -7.61 -20.87 -0.98
N PRO A 52 -8.35 -20.22 -1.91
CA PRO A 52 -8.11 -18.85 -2.34
C PRO A 52 -8.13 -17.78 -1.25
N ASN A 53 -8.69 -18.06 -0.07
CA ASN A 53 -8.87 -17.09 1.02
C ASN A 53 -8.35 -17.59 2.37
N ARG A 54 -7.44 -18.57 2.37
CA ARG A 54 -6.78 -19.09 3.56
C ARG A 54 -5.98 -18.00 4.26
N VAL A 55 -5.95 -18.07 5.59
CA VAL A 55 -5.10 -17.23 6.44
C VAL A 55 -3.81 -17.97 6.76
N TYR A 56 -2.69 -17.37 6.39
CA TYR A 56 -1.37 -17.80 6.83
C TYR A 56 -1.00 -17.00 8.08
N MET A 57 -1.21 -17.63 9.24
CA MET A 57 -1.00 -16.98 10.52
C MET A 57 0.43 -17.20 11.02
N LEU A 58 1.18 -16.12 11.17
CA LEU A 58 2.56 -16.14 11.67
C LEU A 58 2.56 -16.21 13.18
N ALA A 59 3.26 -17.20 13.75
CA ALA A 59 3.35 -17.36 15.20
C ALA A 59 3.97 -16.11 15.86
N LYS A 60 3.31 -15.59 16.90
CA LYS A 60 3.76 -14.39 17.62
C LYS A 60 5.11 -14.60 18.29
N ASP A 61 5.79 -13.50 18.63
CA ASP A 61 7.09 -13.52 19.30
C ASP A 61 8.21 -14.21 18.51
N GLN A 62 8.03 -14.40 17.19
CA GLN A 62 8.98 -15.10 16.32
C GLN A 62 9.43 -14.25 15.13
N ILE A 63 10.56 -14.65 14.56
CA ILE A 63 11.14 -14.08 13.34
C ILE A 63 10.99 -15.13 12.23
N HIS A 64 10.46 -14.74 11.09
CA HIS A 64 10.28 -15.55 9.88
C HIS A 64 11.32 -15.13 8.86
N PHE A 65 12.29 -16.01 8.63
CA PHE A 65 13.33 -15.80 7.62
C PHE A 65 12.77 -16.22 6.27
N GLN A 66 12.52 -15.24 5.40
CA GLN A 66 12.09 -15.48 4.03
C GLN A 66 13.32 -15.68 3.15
N LEU A 67 13.39 -16.79 2.41
CA LEU A 67 14.54 -17.16 1.58
C LEU A 67 14.24 -17.02 0.08
N SER A 68 12.96 -17.00 -0.30
CA SER A 68 12.52 -16.80 -1.68
C SER A 68 11.23 -15.98 -1.77
N ALA A 69 10.90 -15.53 -2.98
CA ALA A 69 9.71 -14.73 -3.23
C ALA A 69 8.41 -15.51 -3.00
N ILE A 70 7.37 -14.83 -2.53
CA ILE A 70 6.00 -15.33 -2.54
C ILE A 70 5.38 -14.96 -3.89
N ASN A 71 5.21 -15.95 -4.77
CA ASN A 71 4.67 -15.75 -6.11
C ASN A 71 3.43 -16.61 -6.27
N ILE A 72 2.27 -15.99 -6.36
CA ILE A 72 1.00 -16.70 -6.43
C ILE A 72 0.13 -16.25 -7.60
N ASP A 73 -0.59 -17.21 -8.16
CA ASP A 73 -1.74 -16.99 -9.04
C ASP A 73 -3.03 -17.30 -8.25
N ASN A 74 -3.79 -16.26 -7.93
CA ASN A 74 -5.00 -16.33 -7.10
C ASN A 74 -6.03 -15.26 -7.53
N PRO A 75 -6.48 -15.26 -8.81
CA PRO A 75 -7.18 -14.12 -9.41
C PRO A 75 -8.53 -13.82 -8.77
N ASP A 76 -9.15 -14.80 -8.12
CA ASP A 76 -10.46 -14.69 -7.46
C ASP A 76 -10.35 -14.63 -5.92
N GLY A 77 -9.12 -14.61 -5.38
CA GLY A 77 -8.87 -14.73 -3.95
C GLY A 77 -8.05 -13.59 -3.35
N THR A 78 -7.75 -13.74 -2.06
CA THR A 78 -6.91 -12.81 -1.29
C THR A 78 -5.82 -13.60 -0.57
N LEU A 79 -4.55 -13.25 -0.80
CA LEU A 79 -3.47 -13.71 0.07
C LEU A 79 -3.57 -12.99 1.42
N LYS A 80 -3.74 -13.74 2.50
CA LYS A 80 -3.85 -13.19 3.86
C LYS A 80 -2.69 -13.64 4.72
N ILE A 81 -1.78 -12.73 5.04
CA ILE A 81 -0.67 -12.98 5.99
C ILE A 81 -0.96 -12.17 7.26
N VAL A 82 -1.20 -12.89 8.36
CA VAL A 82 -1.68 -12.29 9.60
C VAL A 82 -0.77 -12.70 10.75
N GLY A 83 -0.31 -11.76 11.57
CA GLY A 83 0.40 -12.10 12.80
C GLY A 83 -0.55 -12.60 13.90
N GLU A 84 -0.16 -13.65 14.59
CA GLU A 84 -0.91 -14.16 15.75
C GLU A 84 -1.05 -13.06 16.82
N PRO A 85 -2.26 -12.82 17.36
CA PRO A 85 -2.49 -11.76 18.34
C PRO A 85 -1.98 -12.14 19.74
N GLY A 86 -1.86 -11.12 20.61
CA GLY A 86 -1.59 -11.31 22.03
C GLY A 86 -0.13 -11.63 22.40
N GLY A 87 0.82 -11.13 21.61
CA GLY A 87 2.27 -11.17 21.85
C GLY A 87 2.97 -10.09 21.02
N LYS A 88 4.30 -10.16 20.87
CA LYS A 88 5.02 -9.28 19.94
C LYS A 88 4.65 -9.63 18.51
N LYS A 89 4.55 -8.60 17.65
CA LYS A 89 4.32 -8.78 16.21
C LYS A 89 5.38 -9.72 15.63
N PRO A 90 4.99 -10.76 14.88
CA PRO A 90 5.94 -11.57 14.14
C PRO A 90 6.68 -10.71 13.13
N VAL A 91 7.99 -10.95 13.00
CA VAL A 91 8.86 -10.18 12.11
C VAL A 91 9.18 -11.02 10.88
N ILE A 92 8.96 -10.49 9.68
CA ILE A 92 9.42 -11.09 8.42
C ILE A 92 10.72 -10.40 8.04
N VAL A 93 11.77 -11.19 7.81
CA VAL A 93 13.09 -10.71 7.40
C VAL A 93 13.53 -11.49 6.16
N PRO A 94 13.73 -10.82 5.00
CA PRO A 94 14.33 -11.45 3.83
C PRO A 94 15.81 -11.73 4.09
N ILE A 95 16.25 -12.94 3.77
CA ILE A 95 17.64 -13.37 3.92
C ILE A 95 18.21 -13.66 2.54
N ALA A 96 19.34 -13.06 2.22
CA ALA A 96 20.05 -13.32 0.99
C ALA A 96 20.59 -14.75 0.97
N THR A 97 20.43 -15.43 -0.15
CA THR A 97 20.98 -16.78 -0.36
C THR A 97 22.04 -16.69 -1.46
N ASN A 98 23.28 -17.10 -1.16
CA ASN A 98 24.43 -16.98 -2.06
C ASN A 98 24.64 -15.53 -2.57
N ASP A 99 24.54 -14.55 -1.66
CA ASP A 99 24.64 -13.11 -1.95
C ASP A 99 23.56 -12.56 -2.90
N VAL A 100 22.52 -13.34 -3.16
CA VAL A 100 21.35 -12.92 -3.95
C VAL A 100 20.19 -12.61 -3.00
N GLY A 101 19.65 -11.40 -3.10
CA GLY A 101 18.50 -10.98 -2.32
C GLY A 101 17.23 -11.75 -2.67
N VAL A 102 16.25 -11.74 -1.77
CA VAL A 102 14.92 -12.29 -2.07
C VAL A 102 14.29 -11.49 -3.22
N GLY A 103 13.66 -12.18 -4.18
CA GLY A 103 12.93 -11.53 -5.27
C GLY A 103 11.62 -10.88 -4.81
N VAL A 104 10.95 -10.14 -5.69
CA VAL A 104 9.66 -9.49 -5.40
C VAL A 104 8.59 -10.51 -5.06
N ASN A 105 7.78 -10.23 -4.04
CA ASN A 105 6.56 -11.00 -3.81
C ASN A 105 5.49 -10.57 -4.84
N LEU A 106 5.26 -11.39 -5.87
CA LEU A 106 4.32 -11.12 -6.95
C LEU A 106 2.97 -11.81 -6.74
N ILE A 107 1.93 -11.00 -6.56
CA ILE A 107 0.58 -11.46 -6.20
C ILE A 107 -0.39 -11.16 -7.35
N ASN A 108 -0.76 -12.18 -8.14
CA ASN A 108 -1.92 -12.08 -9.03
C ASN A 108 -3.20 -12.40 -8.24
N GLY A 109 -3.66 -11.45 -7.44
CA GLY A 109 -4.79 -11.58 -6.52
C GLY A 109 -4.85 -10.40 -5.56
N SER A 110 -5.80 -10.36 -4.64
CA SER A 110 -5.80 -9.33 -3.58
C SER A 110 -4.78 -9.68 -2.48
N LEU A 111 -4.33 -8.69 -1.72
CA LEU A 111 -3.37 -8.85 -0.62
C LEU A 111 -3.92 -8.24 0.68
N GLU A 112 -3.84 -9.01 1.76
CA GLU A 112 -4.10 -8.58 3.13
C GLU A 112 -2.88 -8.88 4.00
N LEU A 113 -2.28 -7.83 4.57
CA LEU A 113 -1.22 -7.92 5.57
C LEU A 113 -1.72 -7.32 6.88
N ARG A 114 -1.69 -8.09 7.96
CA ARG A 114 -2.21 -7.60 9.25
C ARG A 114 -1.37 -8.03 10.44
N ASN A 115 -1.13 -7.10 11.38
CA ASN A 115 -0.43 -7.38 12.64
C ASN A 115 0.98 -7.99 12.45
N ILE A 116 1.73 -7.55 11.44
CA ILE A 116 3.09 -8.02 11.18
C ILE A 116 4.11 -6.88 11.27
N HIS A 117 5.37 -7.25 11.47
CA HIS A 117 6.51 -6.39 11.22
C HIS A 117 7.25 -6.88 9.97
N TYR A 118 7.40 -6.06 8.93
CA TYR A 118 8.15 -6.41 7.71
C TYR A 118 9.40 -5.54 7.58
N GLN A 119 10.57 -6.18 7.49
CA GLN A 119 11.84 -5.52 7.19
C GLN A 119 12.17 -5.71 5.71
N ALA A 120 12.19 -4.63 4.93
CA ALA A 120 12.41 -4.72 3.48
C ALA A 120 13.89 -4.93 3.10
N LYS A 121 14.82 -4.51 3.96
CA LYS A 121 16.26 -4.70 3.78
C LYS A 121 16.66 -6.11 4.19
N ASN A 122 17.47 -6.77 3.37
CA ASN A 122 17.99 -8.11 3.68
C ASN A 122 19.20 -8.07 4.64
N ASP A 123 19.66 -9.23 5.07
CA ASP A 123 20.73 -9.41 6.07
C ASP A 123 22.13 -8.97 5.61
N ILE A 124 22.39 -8.89 4.31
CA ILE A 124 23.63 -8.34 3.74
C ILE A 124 23.52 -6.85 3.41
N GLY A 125 22.36 -6.27 3.71
CA GLY A 125 22.04 -4.87 3.49
C GLY A 125 21.68 -4.49 2.05
N GLY A 126 21.46 -5.49 1.20
CA GLY A 126 20.83 -5.34 -0.09
C GLY A 126 19.30 -5.23 0.02
N PHE A 127 18.68 -4.97 -1.12
CA PHE A 127 17.23 -4.90 -1.29
C PHE A 127 16.77 -6.01 -2.24
N THR A 128 15.48 -6.03 -2.57
CA THR A 128 14.88 -6.97 -3.51
C THR A 128 15.67 -7.07 -4.81
N GLU A 129 15.92 -8.29 -5.28
CA GLU A 129 16.66 -8.52 -6.52
C GLU A 129 15.87 -7.97 -7.74
N GLY A 130 16.55 -7.17 -8.57
CA GLY A 130 16.09 -6.80 -9.90
C GLY A 130 14.85 -5.88 -9.97
N ASN A 131 14.30 -5.45 -8.83
CA ASN A 131 13.09 -4.63 -8.82
C ASN A 131 13.06 -3.65 -7.64
N GLU A 132 12.26 -2.61 -7.82
CA GLU A 132 12.09 -1.45 -6.97
C GLU A 132 10.95 -1.65 -5.93
N SER A 133 10.44 -2.87 -5.74
CA SER A 133 9.26 -3.16 -4.90
C SER A 133 9.48 -4.35 -3.96
N GLN A 134 8.73 -4.39 -2.85
CA GLN A 134 8.70 -5.57 -1.95
C GLN A 134 7.52 -6.48 -2.28
N TRP A 135 6.38 -5.85 -2.59
CA TRP A 135 5.13 -6.51 -2.92
C TRP A 135 4.57 -5.90 -4.20
N GLU A 136 4.26 -6.75 -5.17
CA GLU A 136 3.58 -6.38 -6.40
C GLU A 136 2.21 -7.03 -6.48
N ILE A 137 1.19 -6.24 -6.78
CA ILE A 137 -0.16 -6.71 -7.00
C ILE A 137 -0.54 -6.46 -8.46
N VAL A 138 -1.08 -7.49 -9.10
CA VAL A 138 -1.42 -7.47 -10.52
C VAL A 138 -2.79 -8.10 -10.79
N GLY A 139 -3.37 -7.77 -11.94
CA GLY A 139 -4.70 -8.23 -12.38
C GLY A 139 -5.79 -7.20 -12.11
N LEU A 140 -7.05 -7.52 -12.38
CA LEU A 140 -8.16 -6.56 -12.28
C LEU A 140 -8.87 -6.64 -10.93
N ASN A 141 -9.55 -5.57 -10.51
CA ASN A 141 -10.40 -5.58 -9.31
C ASN A 141 -9.66 -6.05 -8.05
N ARG A 142 -8.44 -5.54 -7.82
CA ARG A 142 -7.59 -5.98 -6.71
C ARG A 142 -7.72 -5.07 -5.50
N LYS A 143 -7.61 -5.68 -4.32
CA LYS A 143 -7.56 -4.98 -3.04
C LYS A 143 -6.19 -5.13 -2.39
N LEU A 144 -5.64 -4.03 -1.92
CA LEU A 144 -4.48 -3.99 -1.03
C LEU A 144 -4.96 -3.53 0.35
N HIS A 145 -4.95 -4.42 1.33
CA HIS A 145 -5.31 -4.12 2.71
C HIS A 145 -4.09 -4.32 3.62
N VAL A 146 -3.66 -3.25 4.30
CA VAL A 146 -2.55 -3.28 5.25
C VAL A 146 -2.99 -2.66 6.57
N GLU A 147 -2.99 -3.44 7.64
CA GLU A 147 -3.50 -2.97 8.93
C GLU A 147 -2.63 -3.38 10.12
N ASP A 148 -2.44 -2.43 11.05
CA ASP A 148 -1.71 -2.68 12.30
C ASP A 148 -0.30 -3.28 12.02
N CYS A 149 0.36 -2.81 10.97
CA CYS A 149 1.69 -3.28 10.57
C CYS A 149 2.78 -2.26 10.91
N LEU A 150 3.98 -2.77 11.19
CA LEU A 150 5.23 -2.00 11.17
C LEU A 150 6.00 -2.39 9.91
N MET A 151 6.43 -1.42 9.10
CA MET A 151 7.22 -1.70 7.91
C MET A 151 8.42 -0.76 7.83
N GLU A 152 9.61 -1.32 7.60
CA GLU A 152 10.85 -0.55 7.66
C GLU A 152 11.88 -0.92 6.59
N PHE A 153 12.81 0.01 6.37
CA PHE A 153 14.01 -0.17 5.54
C PHE A 153 13.76 -0.47 4.05
N THR A 154 12.70 0.08 3.46
CA THR A 154 12.55 0.04 2.00
C THR A 154 13.45 1.08 1.34
N ASN A 155 14.08 0.73 0.21
CA ASN A 155 14.76 1.71 -0.64
C ASN A 155 13.76 2.47 -1.51
N PHE A 156 12.98 1.75 -2.30
CA PHE A 156 12.19 2.31 -3.40
C PHE A 156 10.70 2.31 -3.12
N GLN A 157 9.99 1.19 -3.10
CA GLN A 157 8.62 1.14 -2.55
C GLN A 157 8.31 -0.16 -1.83
N LEU A 158 7.43 -0.11 -0.83
CA LEU A 158 6.89 -1.33 -0.20
C LEU A 158 5.88 -2.01 -1.14
N PHE A 159 4.91 -1.26 -1.65
CA PHE A 159 3.84 -1.79 -2.50
C PHE A 159 3.86 -1.16 -3.90
N MET A 160 3.79 -1.99 -4.94
CA MET A 160 3.53 -1.54 -6.30
C MET A 160 2.23 -2.18 -6.82
N ALA A 161 1.31 -1.34 -7.29
CA ALA A 161 0.00 -1.74 -7.79
C ALA A 161 -0.24 -1.27 -9.25
N ASN A 162 0.81 -0.92 -9.99
CA ASN A 162 0.70 -0.51 -11.40
C ASN A 162 0.10 -1.60 -12.30
N GLY A 163 0.19 -2.88 -11.90
CA GLY A 163 -0.42 -3.99 -12.64
C GLY A 163 -1.93 -4.13 -12.41
N VAL A 164 -2.55 -3.26 -11.61
CA VAL A 164 -4.00 -3.22 -11.36
C VAL A 164 -4.64 -2.10 -12.17
N THR A 165 -4.81 -2.34 -13.46
CA THR A 165 -5.24 -1.30 -14.42
C THR A 165 -6.71 -0.90 -14.29
N ASP A 166 -7.50 -1.63 -13.51
CA ASP A 166 -8.92 -1.36 -13.28
C ASP A 166 -9.36 -1.93 -11.92
N GLY A 167 -10.28 -1.25 -11.24
CA GLY A 167 -10.89 -1.71 -9.99
C GLY A 167 -9.97 -1.74 -8.76
N LEU A 168 -8.93 -0.91 -8.70
CA LEU A 168 -7.98 -0.90 -7.59
C LEU A 168 -8.57 -0.25 -6.33
N VAL A 169 -8.52 -0.97 -5.21
CA VAL A 169 -8.85 -0.45 -3.88
C VAL A 169 -7.66 -0.61 -2.95
N ILE A 170 -7.27 0.47 -2.27
CA ILE A 170 -6.19 0.48 -1.29
C ILE A 170 -6.75 0.93 0.06
N GLU A 171 -6.52 0.12 1.10
CA GLU A 171 -6.87 0.42 2.48
C GLU A 171 -5.68 0.17 3.40
N MET A 172 -5.13 1.25 3.98
CA MET A 172 -4.02 1.20 4.91
C MET A 172 -4.40 1.90 6.21
N ARG A 173 -4.45 1.15 7.31
CA ARG A 173 -4.90 1.66 8.62
C ARG A 173 -3.99 1.30 9.77
N ASN A 174 -3.81 2.22 10.71
CA ASN A 174 -3.12 1.95 11.97
C ASN A 174 -1.67 1.44 11.80
N ASN A 175 -1.00 1.80 10.71
CA ASN A 175 0.34 1.32 10.42
C ASN A 175 1.42 2.31 10.84
N TYR A 176 2.62 1.78 11.02
CA TYR A 176 3.83 2.58 11.13
C TYR A 176 4.81 2.20 10.02
N PHE A 177 5.08 3.12 9.11
CA PHE A 177 6.11 3.02 8.09
C PHE A 177 7.31 3.88 8.51
N ARG A 178 8.50 3.30 8.65
CA ARG A 178 9.67 4.04 9.13
C ARG A 178 10.95 3.71 8.39
N ASP A 179 11.88 4.65 8.43
CA ASP A 179 13.23 4.49 7.88
C ASP A 179 13.18 4.03 6.40
N LEU A 180 12.25 4.59 5.63
CA LEU A 180 12.16 4.38 4.18
C LEU A 180 13.16 5.33 3.54
N PHE A 181 14.32 4.87 3.06
CA PHE A 181 15.34 5.80 2.57
C PHE A 181 16.16 5.22 1.43
N TRP A 182 16.36 6.04 0.40
CA TRP A 182 17.34 5.84 -0.65
C TRP A 182 17.93 7.19 -1.05
N ASP A 183 19.24 7.33 -0.86
CA ASP A 183 20.00 8.55 -1.16
C ASP A 183 20.21 8.79 -2.65
N GLN A 184 20.19 7.73 -3.46
CA GLN A 184 20.51 7.80 -4.90
C GLN A 184 19.31 8.19 -5.78
N GLN A 185 18.09 8.09 -5.28
CA GLN A 185 16.89 8.34 -6.07
C GLN A 185 15.95 9.31 -5.35
N TRP A 186 15.75 10.47 -5.97
CA TRP A 186 14.91 11.53 -5.46
C TRP A 186 13.45 11.10 -5.26
N TRP A 187 12.95 10.30 -6.19
CA TRP A 187 11.54 9.96 -6.28
C TRP A 187 11.18 8.69 -5.48
N ALA A 188 12.11 8.11 -4.72
CA ALA A 188 11.97 6.78 -4.11
C ALA A 188 11.38 6.79 -2.69
N SER A 189 11.57 5.69 -1.96
CA SER A 189 11.26 5.51 -0.55
C SER A 189 9.79 5.69 -0.20
N ARG A 190 8.93 4.93 -0.87
CA ARG A 190 7.48 5.05 -0.84
C ARG A 190 6.82 3.95 0.00
N VAL A 191 5.66 4.28 0.55
CA VAL A 191 4.73 3.28 1.06
C VAL A 191 4.11 2.54 -0.13
N PHE A 192 3.53 3.25 -1.09
CA PHE A 192 3.00 2.62 -2.30
C PHE A 192 3.25 3.44 -3.58
N GLN A 193 3.20 2.75 -4.71
CA GLN A 193 3.07 3.31 -6.05
C GLN A 193 1.88 2.68 -6.78
N ALA A 194 1.01 3.52 -7.33
CA ALA A 194 -0.09 3.13 -8.21
C ALA A 194 -0.30 4.18 -9.31
N LYS A 195 0.34 4.01 -10.47
CA LYS A 195 0.17 4.88 -11.67
C LYS A 195 -0.97 4.38 -12.55
N VAL A 196 -2.12 4.16 -11.92
CA VAL A 196 -3.34 3.58 -12.49
C VAL A 196 -4.55 4.18 -11.76
N PRO A 197 -5.76 4.14 -12.33
CA PRO A 197 -6.94 4.63 -11.64
C PRO A 197 -7.18 3.88 -10.32
N ILE A 198 -7.58 4.61 -9.28
CA ILE A 198 -7.91 4.06 -7.95
C ILE A 198 -9.36 4.38 -7.64
N ASP A 199 -10.15 3.36 -7.34
CA ASP A 199 -11.57 3.53 -7.00
C ASP A 199 -11.74 4.06 -5.58
N SER A 200 -10.94 3.54 -4.66
CA SER A 200 -10.93 3.95 -3.26
C SER A 200 -9.53 3.86 -2.67
N LEU A 201 -9.03 4.99 -2.19
CA LEU A 201 -7.82 5.11 -1.39
C LEU A 201 -8.19 5.51 0.04
N ILE A 202 -7.95 4.61 0.98
CA ILE A 202 -8.08 4.90 2.42
C ILE A 202 -6.69 4.79 3.03
N PHE A 203 -6.19 5.91 3.53
CA PHE A 203 -4.95 5.99 4.30
C PHE A 203 -5.26 6.70 5.61
N GLU A 204 -5.56 5.93 6.66
CA GLU A 204 -6.03 6.50 7.93
C GLU A 204 -5.25 6.02 9.15
N ASN A 205 -4.94 6.95 10.05
CA ASN A 205 -4.25 6.68 11.31
C ASN A 205 -2.90 5.97 11.11
N ASN A 206 -2.16 6.34 10.06
CA ASN A 206 -0.82 5.84 9.80
C ASN A 206 0.23 6.87 10.23
N THR A 207 1.40 6.37 10.62
CA THR A 207 2.60 7.18 10.78
C THR A 207 3.61 6.81 9.70
N VAL A 208 4.18 7.79 9.01
CA VAL A 208 5.24 7.62 8.02
C VAL A 208 6.42 8.49 8.43
N THR A 209 7.59 7.90 8.66
CA THR A 209 8.79 8.64 9.06
C THR A 209 9.97 8.36 8.14
N GLY A 210 10.65 9.42 7.71
CA GLY A 210 11.89 9.34 6.95
C GLY A 210 11.71 9.02 5.47
N SER A 211 10.48 9.02 4.93
CA SER A 211 10.17 8.64 3.55
C SER A 211 10.66 9.64 2.51
N GLY A 212 10.67 9.25 1.24
CA GLY A 212 10.83 10.16 0.11
C GLY A 212 9.48 10.61 -0.39
N MET A 213 8.95 9.87 -1.35
CA MET A 213 7.62 10.08 -1.90
C MET A 213 6.62 9.11 -1.28
N ALA A 214 6.04 9.45 -0.12
CA ALA A 214 5.34 8.45 0.69
C ALA A 214 4.20 7.75 -0.07
N LEU A 215 3.31 8.51 -0.71
CA LEU A 215 2.20 7.99 -1.49
C LEU A 215 2.33 8.49 -2.93
N LEU A 216 2.50 7.57 -3.90
CA LEU A 216 2.57 7.92 -5.32
C LEU A 216 1.38 7.38 -6.10
N GLN A 217 0.61 8.32 -6.66
CA GLN A 217 -0.34 8.08 -7.72
C GLN A 217 -0.19 9.18 -8.79
N GLN A 218 0.30 8.83 -9.98
CA GLN A 218 0.62 9.81 -11.01
C GLN A 218 -0.21 9.57 -12.27
N GLU A 219 -0.62 10.67 -12.92
CA GLU A 219 -1.33 10.68 -14.22
C GLU A 219 -2.56 9.76 -14.24
N ALA A 220 -3.25 9.63 -13.10
CA ALA A 220 -4.40 8.76 -12.96
C ALA A 220 -5.41 9.27 -11.92
N LEU A 221 -6.70 9.07 -12.18
CA LEU A 221 -7.79 9.50 -11.32
C LEU A 221 -7.96 8.64 -10.05
N CYS A 222 -8.10 9.30 -8.91
CA CYS A 222 -8.65 8.71 -7.68
C CYS A 222 -10.13 9.09 -7.54
N LEU A 223 -11.05 8.12 -7.56
CA LEU A 223 -12.48 8.41 -7.41
C LEU A 223 -12.84 8.81 -5.98
N TYR A 224 -12.32 8.08 -4.99
CA TYR A 224 -12.51 8.37 -3.58
C TYR A 224 -11.19 8.30 -2.82
N ALA A 225 -10.82 9.37 -2.12
CA ALA A 225 -9.68 9.38 -1.20
C ALA A 225 -10.08 9.81 0.22
N LEU A 226 -9.67 9.04 1.22
CA LEU A 226 -9.70 9.41 2.63
C LEU A 226 -8.27 9.35 3.18
N ILE A 227 -7.66 10.53 3.33
CA ILE A 227 -6.35 10.69 3.95
C ILE A 227 -6.57 11.38 5.30
N ASN A 228 -6.72 10.59 6.35
CA ASN A 228 -7.18 11.07 7.65
C ASN A 228 -6.30 10.66 8.82
N HIS A 229 -6.07 11.58 9.76
CA HIS A 229 -5.43 11.25 11.04
C HIS A 229 -4.00 10.69 10.91
N ASN A 230 -3.26 11.04 9.86
CA ASN A 230 -1.92 10.52 9.64
C ASN A 230 -0.85 11.46 10.19
N SER A 231 0.31 10.91 10.50
CA SER A 231 1.53 11.68 10.81
C SER A 231 2.60 11.39 9.78
N PHE A 232 3.08 12.42 9.07
CA PHE A 232 4.20 12.36 8.15
C PHE A 232 5.35 13.18 8.72
N ILE A 233 6.52 12.56 8.89
CA ILE A 233 7.63 13.18 9.61
C ILE A 233 8.93 12.96 8.83
N ASN A 234 9.68 14.03 8.59
CA ASN A 234 10.97 13.98 7.89
C ASN A 234 10.86 13.34 6.50
N ASN A 235 9.78 13.64 5.78
CA ASN A 235 9.64 13.19 4.39
C ASN A 235 10.45 14.12 3.49
N HIS A 236 11.32 13.54 2.66
CA HIS A 236 12.30 14.33 1.93
C HIS A 236 11.83 14.85 0.57
N ALA A 237 10.76 14.29 0.01
CA ALA A 237 10.08 14.77 -1.21
C ALA A 237 8.55 14.85 -0.95
N TYR A 238 7.71 14.72 -1.99
CA TYR A 238 6.25 14.81 -1.86
C TYR A 238 5.70 13.80 -0.86
N VAL A 239 4.85 14.27 0.05
CA VAL A 239 4.13 13.34 0.92
C VAL A 239 3.10 12.54 0.11
N ILE A 240 2.38 13.23 -0.77
CA ILE A 240 1.39 12.64 -1.66
C ILE A 240 1.60 13.27 -3.03
N LEU A 241 2.00 12.48 -4.00
CA LEU A 241 2.05 12.92 -5.40
C LEU A 241 0.85 12.32 -6.11
N ASN A 242 -0.21 13.12 -6.23
CA ASN A 242 -1.36 12.97 -7.13
C ASN A 242 -2.14 14.28 -7.13
N ASN A 243 -2.69 14.67 -8.29
CA ASN A 243 -3.47 15.89 -8.45
C ASN A 243 -4.94 15.60 -8.77
N TYR A 244 -5.28 14.37 -9.17
CA TYR A 244 -6.57 14.07 -9.78
C TYR A 244 -7.47 13.31 -8.82
N TYR A 245 -8.45 14.01 -8.25
CA TYR A 245 -9.43 13.47 -7.32
C TYR A 245 -10.85 13.90 -7.71
N TYR A 246 -11.79 12.96 -7.66
CA TYR A 246 -13.22 13.29 -7.79
C TYR A 246 -13.85 13.60 -6.43
N GLU A 247 -13.67 12.72 -5.45
CA GLU A 247 -14.07 12.91 -4.06
C GLU A 247 -12.87 12.67 -3.14
N ALA A 248 -12.49 13.65 -2.33
CA ALA A 248 -11.34 13.51 -1.44
C ALA A 248 -11.49 14.27 -0.11
N TYR A 249 -11.13 13.58 0.97
CA TYR A 249 -11.14 14.10 2.34
C TYR A 249 -9.71 14.02 2.90
N PHE A 250 -9.10 15.17 3.08
CA PHE A 250 -7.77 15.29 3.68
C PHE A 250 -7.91 15.99 5.01
N THR A 251 -7.96 15.21 6.08
CA THR A 251 -8.34 15.75 7.39
C THR A 251 -7.46 15.28 8.53
N ASN A 252 -7.26 16.14 9.52
CA ASN A 252 -6.61 15.76 10.78
C ASN A 252 -5.18 15.21 10.63
N ASN A 253 -4.45 15.59 9.57
CA ASN A 253 -3.08 15.09 9.35
C ASN A 253 -2.04 16.03 9.97
N LEU A 254 -0.93 15.46 10.42
CA LEU A 254 0.25 16.15 10.92
C LEU A 254 1.41 15.96 9.94
N PHE A 255 1.98 17.06 9.46
CA PHE A 255 3.16 17.09 8.60
C PHE A 255 4.28 17.82 9.34
N VAL A 256 5.38 17.12 9.62
CA VAL A 256 6.55 17.67 10.33
C VAL A 256 7.78 17.50 9.47
N ASN A 257 8.45 18.60 9.11
CA ASN A 257 9.64 18.58 8.24
C ASN A 257 9.38 17.74 6.98
N CYS A 258 8.34 18.10 6.23
CA CYS A 258 8.01 17.43 4.98
C CYS A 258 8.52 18.25 3.80
N GLN A 259 8.79 17.59 2.67
CA GLN A 259 9.39 18.19 1.47
C GLN A 259 10.75 18.84 1.70
N ILE A 260 11.59 18.22 2.55
CA ILE A 260 12.83 18.86 2.98
C ILE A 260 13.87 19.08 1.88
N LYS A 261 13.76 18.39 0.73
CA LYS A 261 14.65 18.65 -0.41
C LYS A 261 14.12 19.74 -1.36
N GLY A 262 12.87 20.20 -1.17
CA GLY A 262 12.22 21.17 -2.05
C GLY A 262 11.79 20.58 -3.39
N GLU A 263 11.66 21.45 -4.40
CA GLU A 263 11.29 21.14 -5.77
C GLU A 263 12.38 21.64 -6.73
N ASP A 264 12.65 20.90 -7.81
CA ASP A 264 13.58 21.35 -8.84
C ASP A 264 12.99 22.54 -9.62
N TYR A 265 13.74 23.63 -9.76
CA TYR A 265 13.30 24.81 -10.53
C TYR A 265 12.86 24.45 -11.95
N THR A 266 13.53 23.49 -12.59
CA THR A 266 13.16 23.02 -13.94
C THR A 266 11.79 22.33 -13.95
N VAL A 267 11.44 21.59 -12.89
CA VAL A 267 10.12 20.98 -12.73
C VAL A 267 9.05 22.07 -12.54
N ILE A 268 9.33 23.06 -11.68
CA ILE A 268 8.42 24.21 -11.49
C ILE A 268 8.13 24.91 -12.82
N GLN A 269 9.12 25.09 -13.70
CA GLN A 269 8.91 25.75 -15.01
C GLN A 269 8.05 24.94 -15.99
N LEU A 270 7.80 23.65 -15.72
CA LEU A 270 6.97 22.78 -16.55
C LEU A 270 5.54 22.65 -16.01
N GLU A 271 5.32 22.95 -14.72
CA GLU A 271 4.00 22.97 -14.12
C GLU A 271 3.15 24.11 -14.72
N PRO A 272 1.89 23.87 -15.12
CA PRO A 272 1.04 24.90 -15.75
C PRO A 272 0.92 26.20 -14.95
N ASP A 273 0.93 26.09 -13.63
CA ASP A 273 0.80 27.21 -12.70
C ASP A 273 2.16 27.75 -12.21
N HIS A 274 3.27 27.13 -12.61
CA HIS A 274 4.63 27.44 -12.18
C HIS A 274 4.81 27.53 -10.65
N ILE A 275 4.14 26.66 -9.90
CA ILE A 275 4.24 26.57 -8.45
C ILE A 275 4.69 25.15 -8.02
N PRO A 276 5.46 25.01 -6.94
CA PRO A 276 5.75 23.70 -6.35
C PRO A 276 4.48 23.00 -5.85
N THR A 277 4.38 21.69 -6.06
CA THR A 277 3.36 20.89 -5.36
C THR A 277 3.86 20.57 -3.96
N ASP A 278 3.33 21.29 -2.98
CA ASP A 278 3.72 21.16 -1.58
C ASP A 278 2.66 20.32 -0.83
N ILE A 279 2.87 19.06 -0.45
CA ILE A 279 1.88 18.21 0.27
C ILE A 279 0.68 17.69 -0.54
N MET A 280 -0.15 18.54 -1.18
CA MET A 280 -1.30 18.11 -1.98
C MET A 280 -1.47 18.97 -3.22
N GLY A 281 -1.57 18.32 -4.39
CA GLY A 281 -2.05 18.96 -5.61
C GLY A 281 -3.53 18.68 -5.87
N LEU A 282 -4.18 19.60 -6.56
CA LEU A 282 -5.55 19.47 -7.07
C LEU A 282 -5.57 20.03 -8.49
N ASP A 283 -6.08 19.25 -9.43
CA ASP A 283 -6.21 19.66 -10.83
C ASP A 283 -7.48 19.07 -11.46
N THR A 284 -7.81 19.56 -12.65
CA THR A 284 -9.00 19.20 -13.41
C THR A 284 -8.85 17.80 -13.99
N ILE A 285 -9.88 16.96 -13.81
CA ILE A 285 -9.95 15.65 -14.45
C ILE A 285 -10.24 15.86 -15.94
N ASN A 286 -9.49 15.19 -16.79
CA ASN A 286 -9.69 15.20 -18.25
C ASN A 286 -9.27 13.83 -18.83
N THR A 287 -9.35 13.68 -20.15
CA THR A 287 -9.01 12.42 -20.83
C THR A 287 -7.53 12.26 -21.18
N SER A 288 -6.65 13.20 -20.81
CA SER A 288 -5.19 13.07 -20.97
C SER A 288 -4.53 12.30 -19.83
N ILE A 289 -5.28 11.96 -18.78
CA ILE A 289 -4.86 11.10 -17.67
C ILE A 289 -5.60 9.76 -17.74
N LEU A 290 -5.11 8.75 -17.02
CA LEU A 290 -5.82 7.49 -16.86
C LEU A 290 -7.06 7.68 -15.98
N VAL A 291 -8.20 7.22 -16.46
CA VAL A 291 -9.49 7.26 -15.73
C VAL A 291 -10.18 5.90 -15.80
N GLN A 292 -11.07 5.63 -14.85
CA GLN A 292 -11.91 4.45 -14.89
C GLN A 292 -12.85 4.44 -16.12
N PRO A 293 -13.21 3.26 -16.66
CA PRO A 293 -14.12 3.18 -17.81
C PRO A 293 -15.47 3.88 -17.60
N GLU A 294 -16.03 3.84 -16.39
CA GLU A 294 -17.31 4.50 -16.06
C GLU A 294 -17.24 6.04 -16.03
N VAL A 295 -16.03 6.61 -16.01
CA VAL A 295 -15.81 8.06 -16.02
C VAL A 295 -15.88 8.63 -17.44
N LEU A 296 -15.79 7.77 -18.47
CA LEU A 296 -15.80 8.15 -19.87
C LEU A 296 -17.21 8.08 -20.48
N GLN A 297 -17.56 9.10 -21.27
CA GLN A 297 -18.73 9.04 -22.17
C GLN A 297 -18.32 8.42 -23.52
N ASP A 298 -17.11 8.78 -23.98
CA ASP A 298 -16.39 8.25 -25.12
C ASP A 298 -14.88 8.46 -24.92
N GLU A 299 -14.06 8.11 -25.91
CA GLU A 299 -12.59 8.18 -25.83
C GLU A 299 -12.03 9.59 -25.58
N ASN A 300 -12.80 10.65 -25.84
CA ASN A 300 -12.32 12.03 -25.77
C ASN A 300 -13.09 12.90 -24.78
N THR A 301 -14.15 12.38 -24.15
CA THR A 301 -15.01 13.15 -23.26
C THR A 301 -15.38 12.39 -21.99
N LEU A 302 -15.44 13.13 -20.88
CA LEU A 302 -15.90 12.60 -19.60
C LEU A 302 -17.43 12.51 -19.59
N ALA A 303 -17.96 11.49 -18.93
CA ALA A 303 -19.38 11.35 -18.65
C ALA A 303 -19.83 12.28 -17.52
N ALA A 304 -21.11 12.66 -17.51
CA ALA A 304 -21.69 13.28 -16.32
C ALA A 304 -21.75 12.25 -15.17
N PRO A 305 -21.45 12.63 -13.91
CA PRO A 305 -21.19 13.99 -13.43
C PRO A 305 -19.71 14.44 -13.48
N TYR A 306 -18.79 13.61 -13.96
CA TYR A 306 -17.33 13.83 -13.91
C TYR A 306 -16.83 14.96 -14.83
N ASN A 307 -17.62 15.32 -15.84
CA ASN A 307 -17.32 16.38 -16.80
C ASN A 307 -17.50 17.81 -16.28
N ASP A 308 -17.87 17.99 -15.02
CA ASP A 308 -18.07 19.30 -14.39
C ASP A 308 -17.36 19.36 -13.03
N ILE A 309 -16.39 20.27 -12.92
CA ILE A 309 -15.62 20.54 -11.70
C ILE A 309 -16.51 20.96 -10.52
N GLY A 310 -17.69 21.53 -10.79
CA GLY A 310 -18.68 21.87 -9.76
C GLY A 310 -19.23 20.65 -9.01
N ASN A 311 -19.05 19.43 -9.54
CA ASN A 311 -19.46 18.19 -8.90
C ASN A 311 -18.35 17.55 -8.05
N TYR A 312 -17.13 18.10 -8.04
CA TYR A 312 -16.04 17.54 -7.26
C TYR A 312 -16.28 17.78 -5.78
N LYS A 313 -15.95 16.79 -4.95
CA LYS A 313 -16.18 16.84 -3.50
C LYS A 313 -14.85 16.82 -2.78
N ILE A 314 -14.24 17.99 -2.68
CA ILE A 314 -12.95 18.15 -2.02
C ILE A 314 -13.14 18.81 -0.66
N TYR A 315 -12.69 18.12 0.39
CA TYR A 315 -12.74 18.63 1.77
C TYR A 315 -11.36 18.55 2.42
N VAL A 316 -10.83 19.71 2.82
CA VAL A 316 -9.53 19.83 3.48
C VAL A 316 -9.73 20.56 4.80
N SER A 317 -9.36 19.94 5.92
CA SER A 317 -9.59 20.53 7.25
C SER A 317 -8.66 19.97 8.32
N ASN A 318 -8.30 20.79 9.31
CA ASN A 318 -7.54 20.38 10.49
C ASN A 318 -6.19 19.70 10.18
N ASN A 319 -5.53 20.07 9.10
CA ASN A 319 -4.17 19.63 8.81
C ASN A 319 -3.17 20.62 9.44
N LEU A 320 -2.14 20.10 10.12
CA LEU A 320 -1.05 20.90 10.68
C LEU A 320 0.23 20.64 9.89
N TYR A 321 0.83 21.70 9.39
CA TYR A 321 2.15 21.67 8.77
C TYR A 321 3.14 22.44 9.64
N TYR A 322 4.27 21.83 9.96
CA TYR A 322 5.33 22.43 10.75
C TYR A 322 6.70 22.05 10.18
N ASN A 323 7.51 23.05 9.85
CA ASN A 323 8.93 22.88 9.58
C ASN A 323 9.73 23.51 10.71
N GLN A 324 10.79 22.82 11.11
CA GLN A 324 11.72 23.34 12.10
C GLN A 324 12.63 24.39 11.46
N PRO A 325 12.59 25.67 11.91
CA PRO A 325 13.33 26.75 11.25
C PRO A 325 14.86 26.56 11.26
N GLU A 326 15.42 25.84 12.23
CA GLU A 326 16.86 25.56 12.25
C GLU A 326 17.30 24.62 11.12
N LEU A 327 16.35 23.91 10.49
CA LEU A 327 16.62 23.03 9.36
C LEU A 327 16.44 23.74 8.01
N ASP A 328 15.82 24.91 7.96
CA ASP A 328 15.61 25.66 6.71
C ASP A 328 16.94 25.91 5.96
N PRO A 329 18.06 26.35 6.59
CA PRO A 329 19.32 26.53 5.88
C PRO A 329 19.93 25.23 5.33
N TYR A 330 19.61 24.08 5.93
CA TYR A 330 20.04 22.77 5.44
C TYR A 330 19.24 22.31 4.22
N TYR A 331 18.03 22.84 4.05
CA TYR A 331 17.07 22.46 3.01
C TYR A 331 17.03 23.45 1.84
N THR A 332 17.45 24.70 2.05
CA THR A 332 17.49 25.74 1.01
C THR A 332 18.76 25.79 0.17
N GLY A 333 19.77 24.94 0.45
CA GLY A 333 20.97 24.73 -0.38
C GLY A 333 21.66 25.98 -0.90
#